data_AF-A0A916YFB7-F1
#
_entry.id   AF-A0A916YFB7-F1
#
_cell.length_a   1.000
_cell.length_b   1.000
_cell.length_c   1.000
_cell.angle_alpha   90.00
_cell.angle_beta   90.00
_cell.angle_gamma   90.00
#
_symmetry.space_group_name_H-M   'P 1'
#
loop_
_entity.id
_entity.type
_entity.pdbx_description
1 polymer ?
#
loop_
_entity_poly.entity_id
_entity_poly.type
_entity_poly.pdbx_seq_one_letter_code
_entity_poly.pdbx_strand_id
1 'polypeptide(L)'
;MARREFTPMVYAQIVHRASNAQGRLTCEGCGLVLGRKAYHVDHTKPDGLEVDKTRKLTAEDGKVLGVECCHKPKTKTDVAQIAEAKRREAKHLGMTTRQPSRFPGSKASGLKKTIDGRVIDRATGEEIRR
;
A
#
# COMPACT_ATOMS: atom_id res chain seq x y z
N MET A 1 4.37 11.78 -3.32
CA MET A 1 5.80 11.41 -3.51
C MET A 1 5.90 10.69 -4.83
N ALA A 2 6.72 11.18 -5.75
CA ALA A 2 7.01 10.48 -7.00
C ALA A 2 7.76 9.17 -6.69
N ARG A 3 7.41 8.10 -7.41
CA ARG A 3 8.09 6.81 -7.34
C ARG A 3 9.49 6.97 -7.94
N ARG A 4 10.52 6.38 -7.32
CA ARG A 4 11.84 6.32 -7.97
C ARG A 4 11.78 5.48 -9.24
N GLU A 5 12.35 5.98 -10.32
CA GLU A 5 12.44 5.25 -11.58
C GLU A 5 13.85 4.67 -11.76
N PHE A 6 13.93 3.49 -12.37
CA PHE A 6 15.21 2.90 -12.72
C PHE A 6 15.85 3.70 -13.86
N THR A 7 17.17 3.91 -13.81
CA THR A 7 17.88 4.51 -14.94
C THR A 7 17.80 3.58 -16.16
N PRO A 8 17.89 4.11 -17.40
CA PRO A 8 17.81 3.28 -18.60
C PRO A 8 18.83 2.13 -18.63
N MET A 9 20.04 2.36 -18.10
CA MET A 9 21.08 1.32 -17.99
C MET A 9 20.69 0.19 -17.04
N VAL A 10 20.16 0.53 -15.85
CA VAL A 10 19.71 -0.47 -14.87
C VAL A 10 18.51 -1.23 -15.43
N TYR A 11 17.60 -0.54 -16.13
CA TYR A 11 16.47 -1.17 -16.80
C TYR A 11 16.94 -2.22 -17.82
N ALA A 12 17.90 -1.88 -18.68
CA ALA A 12 18.47 -2.81 -19.66
C ALA A 12 19.14 -4.02 -18.99
N GLN A 13 19.87 -3.81 -17.89
CA GLN A 13 20.48 -4.89 -17.12
C GLN A 13 19.45 -5.87 -16.55
N ILE A 14 18.34 -5.36 -16.00
CA ILE A 14 17.26 -6.19 -15.46
C ILE A 14 16.60 -7.00 -16.59
N VAL A 15 16.31 -6.37 -17.73
CA VAL A 15 15.71 -7.06 -18.89
C VAL A 15 16.64 -8.14 -19.43
N HIS A 16 17.95 -7.86 -19.50
CA HIS A 16 18.95 -8.85 -19.92
C HIS A 16 19.01 -10.02 -18.94
N ARG A 17 18.98 -9.77 -17.62
CA ARG A 17 18.94 -10.81 -16.60
C ARG A 17 17.69 -11.70 -16.71
N ALA A 18 16.55 -11.09 -17.00
CA ALA A 18 15.26 -11.79 -17.13
C ALA A 18 15.11 -12.55 -18.46
N SER A 19 16.06 -12.42 -19.39
CA SER A 19 16.05 -13.13 -20.66
C SER A 19 16.65 -14.53 -20.49
N ASN A 20 15.97 -15.55 -21.01
CA ASN A 20 16.44 -16.94 -20.95
C ASN A 20 17.54 -17.24 -21.98
N ALA A 21 18.10 -18.45 -21.96
CA ALA A 21 19.13 -18.89 -22.89
C ALA A 21 18.71 -18.84 -24.37
N GLN A 22 17.40 -18.79 -24.65
CA GLN A 22 16.82 -18.66 -25.98
C GLN A 22 16.48 -17.21 -26.36
N GLY A 23 16.90 -16.22 -25.56
CA GLY A 23 16.68 -14.80 -25.80
C GLY A 23 15.23 -14.34 -25.57
N ARG A 24 14.39 -15.13 -24.89
CA ARG A 24 13.00 -14.79 -24.59
C ARG A 24 12.89 -14.20 -23.20
N LEU A 25 12.16 -13.09 -23.09
CA LEU A 25 11.87 -12.45 -21.81
C LEU A 25 10.96 -13.33 -20.95
N THR A 26 11.39 -13.59 -19.72
CA THR A 26 10.64 -14.37 -18.74
C THR A 26 10.25 -13.51 -17.54
N CYS A 27 9.10 -13.83 -16.94
CA CYS A 27 8.68 -13.22 -15.69
C CYS A 27 9.48 -13.82 -14.54
N GLU A 28 10.24 -13.01 -13.80
CA GLU A 28 11.07 -13.50 -12.68
C GLU A 28 10.25 -13.95 -11.46
N GLY A 29 8.96 -13.64 -11.42
CA GLY A 29 8.05 -14.09 -10.35
C GLY A 29 7.50 -15.51 -10.55
N CYS A 30 7.31 -15.94 -11.80
CA CYS A 30 6.64 -17.22 -12.10
C CYS A 30 7.28 -18.04 -13.23
N GLY A 31 8.34 -17.53 -13.87
CA GLY A 31 9.04 -18.19 -14.98
C GLY A 31 8.31 -18.14 -16.33
N LEU A 32 7.11 -17.54 -16.40
CA LEU A 32 6.33 -17.49 -17.64
C LEU A 32 7.06 -16.68 -18.72
N VAL A 33 7.20 -17.26 -19.91
CA VAL A 33 7.70 -16.54 -21.10
C VAL A 33 6.68 -15.49 -21.51
N LEU A 34 7.07 -14.22 -21.46
CA LEU A 34 6.17 -13.09 -21.70
C LEU A 34 5.91 -12.89 -23.20
N GLY A 35 6.88 -13.17 -24.07
CA GLY A 35 6.71 -13.05 -25.52
C GLY A 35 6.24 -11.64 -25.92
N ARG A 36 5.02 -11.52 -26.48
CA ARG A 36 4.37 -10.24 -26.82
C ARG A 36 3.54 -9.63 -25.68
N LYS A 37 3.44 -10.29 -24.52
CA LYS A 37 2.64 -9.80 -23.39
C LYS A 37 3.32 -8.60 -22.75
N ALA A 38 2.51 -7.66 -22.29
CA ALA A 38 3.00 -6.49 -21.56
C ALA A 38 3.70 -6.90 -20.25
N TYR A 39 4.79 -6.22 -19.94
CA TYR A 39 5.57 -6.41 -18.73
C TYR A 39 5.93 -5.06 -18.11
N HIS A 40 6.18 -5.09 -16.81
CA HIS A 40 6.70 -3.95 -16.07
C HIS A 40 7.92 -4.36 -15.26
N VAL A 41 8.88 -3.45 -15.14
CA VAL A 41 9.96 -3.57 -14.18
C VAL A 41 9.48 -2.96 -12.87
N ASP A 42 9.41 -3.78 -11.84
CA ASP A 42 8.87 -3.40 -10.55
C ASP A 42 9.90 -3.62 -9.44
N HIS A 43 9.82 -2.83 -8.37
CA HIS A 43 10.80 -2.86 -7.30
C HIS A 43 10.60 -4.09 -6.42
N THR A 44 11.66 -4.81 -6.08
CA THR A 44 11.58 -5.98 -5.18
C THR A 44 11.01 -5.58 -3.82
N LYS A 45 11.50 -4.47 -3.26
CA LYS A 45 10.89 -3.80 -2.10
C LYS A 45 10.09 -2.61 -2.61
N PRO A 46 8.80 -2.46 -2.25
CA PRO A 46 8.01 -1.33 -2.70
C PRO A 46 8.65 -0.01 -2.25
N ASP A 47 8.82 0.94 -3.18
CA ASP A 47 9.43 2.25 -2.89
C ASP A 47 8.66 3.06 -1.82
N GLY A 48 7.38 2.74 -1.63
CA GLY A 48 6.56 3.33 -0.57
C GLY A 48 6.88 2.85 0.84
N LEU A 49 7.67 1.78 0.99
CA LEU A 49 8.17 1.26 2.27
C LEU A 49 9.65 1.60 2.52
N GLU A 50 10.38 2.01 1.49
CA GLU A 50 11.80 2.35 1.64
C GLU A 50 11.95 3.75 2.24
N VAL A 51 12.57 3.82 3.42
CA VAL A 51 12.80 5.07 4.16
C VAL A 51 14.02 5.82 3.60
N ASP A 52 15.10 5.10 3.27
CA ASP A 52 16.30 5.70 2.71
C ASP A 52 16.21 5.78 1.18
N LYS A 53 16.00 7.01 0.69
CA LYS A 53 15.91 7.30 -0.74
C LYS A 53 17.22 7.77 -1.37
N THR A 54 18.29 7.87 -0.59
CA THR A 54 19.60 8.37 -1.06
C THR A 54 20.40 7.31 -1.80
N ARG A 55 20.14 6.02 -1.53
CA ARG A 55 20.78 4.90 -2.23
C ARG A 55 20.33 4.84 -3.70
N LYS A 56 21.32 4.72 -4.60
CA LYS A 56 21.08 4.49 -6.03
C LYS A 56 20.45 3.11 -6.24
N LEU A 57 19.41 3.06 -7.08
CA LEU A 57 18.75 1.80 -7.45
C LEU A 57 19.71 0.96 -8.31
N THR A 58 19.87 -0.30 -7.94
CA THR A 58 20.67 -1.28 -8.68
C THR A 58 19.77 -2.27 -9.40
N ALA A 59 20.35 -3.09 -10.30
CA ALA A 59 19.58 -4.12 -11.02
C ALA A 59 18.97 -5.18 -10.08
N GLU A 60 19.53 -5.40 -8.90
CA GLU A 60 18.99 -6.33 -7.90
C GLU A 60 17.70 -5.82 -7.25
N ASP A 61 17.52 -4.51 -7.21
CA ASP A 61 16.36 -3.87 -6.59
C ASP A 61 15.11 -3.93 -7.47
N GLY A 62 15.22 -4.35 -8.74
CA GLY A 62 14.11 -4.46 -9.68
C GLY A 62 13.92 -5.87 -10.21
N LYS A 63 12.68 -6.21 -10.59
CA LYS A 63 12.31 -7.48 -11.22
C LYS A 63 11.40 -7.26 -12.41
N VAL A 64 11.57 -8.06 -13.47
CA VAL A 64 10.63 -8.10 -14.59
C VAL A 64 9.43 -8.95 -14.21
N LEU A 65 8.25 -8.33 -14.15
CA LEU A 65 6.99 -9.00 -13.87
C LEU A 65 6.03 -8.79 -15.04
N GLY A 66 5.36 -9.87 -15.45
CA GLY A 66 4.24 -9.74 -16.38
C GLY A 66 3.07 -9.02 -15.72
N VAL A 67 2.41 -8.15 -16.49
CA VAL A 67 1.32 -7.28 -15.99
C VAL A 67 0.19 -8.12 -15.36
N GLU A 68 -0.29 -9.12 -16.09
CA GLU A 68 -1.41 -9.96 -15.65
C GLU A 68 -1.01 -11.05 -14.65
N CYS A 69 0.20 -11.60 -14.74
CA CYS A 69 0.59 -12.76 -13.93
C CYS A 69 1.03 -12.39 -12.51
N CYS A 70 2.01 -11.49 -12.37
CA CYS A 70 2.67 -11.26 -11.08
C CYS A 70 2.64 -9.80 -10.66
N HIS A 71 2.57 -8.86 -11.60
CA HIS A 71 2.53 -7.43 -11.25
C HIS A 71 1.22 -7.07 -10.54
N LYS A 72 0.06 -7.34 -11.16
CA LYS A 72 -1.26 -7.01 -10.59
C LYS A 72 -1.52 -7.56 -9.17
N PRO A 73 -1.26 -8.85 -8.85
CA PRO A 73 -1.46 -9.34 -7.48
C PRO A 73 -0.47 -8.73 -6.49
N LYS A 74 0.77 -8.50 -6.92
CA LYS A 74 1.79 -7.86 -6.09
C LYS A 74 1.41 -6.41 -5.77
N THR A 75 1.03 -5.61 -6.76
CA THR A 75 0.63 -4.21 -6.56
C THR A 75 -0.49 -4.08 -5.53
N LYS A 76 -1.48 -4.98 -5.53
CA LYS A 76 -2.56 -4.97 -4.52
C LYS A 76 -2.02 -5.18 -3.10
N THR A 77 -1.10 -6.12 -2.94
CA THR A 77 -0.47 -6.44 -1.65
C THR A 77 0.40 -5.29 -1.17
N ASP A 78 1.24 -4.74 -2.05
CA ASP A 78 2.15 -3.63 -1.75
C ASP A 78 1.38 -2.38 -1.32
N VAL A 79 0.30 -2.03 -2.01
CA VAL A 79 -0.54 -0.88 -1.65
C VAL A 79 -1.17 -1.06 -0.27
N ALA A 80 -1.62 -2.28 0.06
CA ALA A 80 -2.18 -2.57 1.38
C ALA A 80 -1.13 -2.42 2.49
N GLN A 81 0.08 -2.95 2.26
CA GLN A 81 1.21 -2.85 3.20
C GLN A 81 1.69 -1.40 3.38
N ILE A 82 1.82 -0.63 2.30
CA ILE A 82 2.20 0.80 2.36
C ILE A 82 1.16 1.58 3.17
N ALA A 83 -0.14 1.33 2.93
CA ALA A 83 -1.20 2.01 3.68
C ALA A 83 -1.15 1.63 5.17
N GLU A 84 -0.83 0.39 5.49
CA GLU A 84 -0.67 -0.05 6.88
C GLU A 84 0.55 0.61 7.55
N ALA A 85 1.71 0.61 6.90
CA ALA A 85 2.92 1.25 7.41
C ALA A 85 2.66 2.73 7.73
N LYS A 86 2.05 3.47 6.80
CA LYS A 86 1.66 4.87 7.03
C LYS A 86 0.70 5.06 8.20
N ARG A 87 -0.26 4.13 8.39
CA ARG A 87 -1.16 4.17 9.55
C ARG A 87 -0.42 3.93 10.86
N ARG A 88 0.57 3.04 10.88
CA ARG A 88 1.40 2.79 12.06
C ARG A 88 2.27 4.00 12.37
N GLU A 89 2.94 4.57 11.37
CA GLU A 89 3.71 5.82 11.49
C GLU A 89 2.86 6.96 12.05
N ALA A 90 1.66 7.17 11.49
CA ALA A 90 0.73 8.19 11.99
C ALA A 90 0.36 7.97 13.47
N LYS A 91 0.14 6.72 13.90
CA LYS A 91 -0.11 6.41 15.32
C LYS A 91 1.11 6.70 16.20
N HIS A 92 2.31 6.32 15.75
CA HIS A 92 3.55 6.59 16.49
C HIS A 92 3.83 8.09 16.64
N LEU A 93 3.54 8.88 15.60
CA LEU A 93 3.68 10.34 15.62
C LEU A 93 2.53 11.06 16.35
N GLY A 94 1.58 10.33 16.94
CA GLY A 94 0.43 10.93 17.62
C GLY A 94 -0.55 11.64 16.67
N MET A 95 -0.43 11.43 15.36
CA MET A 95 -1.36 11.95 14.36
C MET A 95 -2.67 11.15 14.41
N THR A 96 -3.53 11.48 15.37
CA THR A 96 -4.87 10.92 15.47
C THR A 96 -5.71 11.41 14.29
N THR A 97 -5.69 10.65 13.20
CA THR A 97 -6.42 10.96 11.95
C THR A 97 -7.93 10.75 12.07
N ARG A 98 -8.39 10.19 13.19
CA ARG A 98 -9.81 9.90 13.40
C ARG A 98 -10.45 11.05 14.17
N GLN A 99 -10.99 12.01 13.43
CA GLN A 99 -12.03 12.87 13.99
C GLN A 99 -13.13 11.95 14.57
N PRO A 100 -13.53 12.13 15.83
CA PRO A 100 -14.59 11.34 16.42
C PRO A 100 -15.85 11.42 15.53
N SER A 101 -16.53 10.29 15.39
CA SER A 101 -17.80 10.22 14.66
C SER A 101 -18.76 11.28 15.19
N ARG A 102 -19.19 12.21 14.33
CA ARG A 102 -20.21 13.22 14.67
C ARG A 102 -21.63 12.68 14.58
N PHE A 103 -21.82 11.38 14.27
CA PHE A 103 -23.15 10.79 14.24
C PHE A 103 -23.76 10.78 15.65
N PRO A 104 -24.98 11.32 15.80
CA PRO A 104 -25.73 11.25 17.06
C PRO A 104 -25.90 9.80 17.54
N GLY A 105 -25.60 9.54 18.81
CA GLY A 105 -25.69 8.20 19.41
C GLY A 105 -24.46 7.31 19.20
N SER A 106 -23.48 7.73 18.38
CA SER A 106 -22.20 7.02 18.27
C SER A 106 -21.39 7.10 19.57
N LYS A 107 -20.42 6.21 19.75
CA LYS A 107 -19.55 6.23 20.96
C LYS A 107 -18.82 7.56 21.18
N ALA A 108 -18.62 8.31 20.11
CA ALA A 108 -17.88 9.55 20.10
C ALA A 108 -18.79 10.79 20.19
N SER A 109 -20.11 10.62 20.12
CA SER A 109 -21.07 11.70 20.36
C SER A 109 -21.36 11.83 21.85
N GLY A 110 -21.71 13.04 22.30
CA GLY A 110 -22.19 13.28 23.67
C GLY A 110 -23.51 12.57 24.00
N LEU A 111 -24.21 11.99 23.01
CA LEU A 111 -25.48 11.33 23.22
C LEU A 111 -25.32 9.80 23.31
N LYS A 112 -26.05 9.16 24.23
CA LYS A 112 -26.14 7.70 24.34
C LYS A 112 -27.59 7.27 24.38
N LYS A 113 -27.99 6.42 23.44
CA LYS A 113 -29.26 5.70 23.52
C LYS A 113 -29.06 4.44 24.35
N THR A 114 -29.86 4.29 25.41
CA THR A 114 -29.86 3.12 26.30
C THR A 114 -30.71 1.99 25.69
N ILE A 115 -30.58 0.77 26.24
CA ILE A 115 -31.39 -0.39 25.82
C ILE A 115 -32.89 -0.09 26.03
N ASP A 116 -33.22 0.66 27.08
CA ASP A 116 -34.58 1.10 27.41
C ASP A 116 -35.14 2.20 26.48
N GLY A 117 -34.39 2.55 25.43
CA GLY A 117 -34.81 3.54 24.42
C GLY A 117 -34.56 5.00 24.79
N ARG A 118 -34.21 5.30 26.04
CA ARG A 118 -33.93 6.66 26.54
C ARG A 118 -32.63 7.21 25.96
N VAL A 119 -32.58 8.52 25.71
CA VAL A 119 -31.37 9.23 25.27
C VAL A 119 -30.82 10.01 26.45
N ILE A 120 -29.58 9.72 26.83
CA ILE A 120 -28.87 10.43 27.89
C ILE A 120 -27.69 11.21 27.32
N ASP A 121 -27.34 12.33 27.94
CA ASP A 121 -26.02 12.92 27.77
C ASP A 121 -24.97 12.00 28.44
N ARG A 122 -23.88 11.73 27.75
CA ARG A 122 -22.77 10.90 28.23
C ARG A 122 -21.88 11.62 29.23
N ALA A 123 -21.80 12.95 29.16
CA ALA A 123 -20.99 13.75 30.06
C ALA A 123 -21.69 13.95 31.41
N THR A 124 -23.00 14.26 31.39
CA THR A 124 -23.77 14.55 32.62
C THR A 124 -24.59 13.37 33.13
N GLY A 125 -24.92 12.40 32.26
CA GLY A 125 -25.79 11.26 32.62
C GLY A 125 -27.28 11.61 32.66
N GLU A 126 -27.64 12.85 32.36
CA GLU A 126 -29.01 13.34 32.40
C GLU A 126 -29.82 12.84 31.20
N GLU A 127 -31.09 12.55 31.43
CA GLU A 127 -32.02 12.16 30.37
C GLU A 127 -32.43 13.39 29.56
N ILE A 128 -32.08 13.38 28.27
CA ILE A 128 -32.51 14.42 27.32
C ILE A 128 -33.91 14.05 26.85
N ARG A 129 -34.92 14.58 27.55
CA ARG A 129 -36.31 14.53 27.10
C ARG A 129 -36.54 15.64 26.09
N ARG A 130 -37.15 15.29 24.96
CA ARG A 130 -37.63 16.24 23.96
C ARG A 130 -38.91 16.91 24.42
#